data_AF-A0A423T831-F1
#
_entry.id   AF-A0A423T831-F1
#
_cell.length_a   1.000
_cell.length_b   1.000
_cell.length_c   1.000
_cell.angle_alpha   90.00
_cell.angle_beta   90.00
_cell.angle_gamma   90.00
#
_symmetry.space_group_name_H-M   'P 1'
#
loop_
_entity.id
_entity.type
_entity.pdbx_description
1 polymer ?
#
loop_
_entity_poly.entity_id
_entity_poly.type
_entity_poly.pdbx_seq_one_letter_code
_entity_poly.pdbx_strand_id
1 'polypeptide(L)'
;MISITGGKAIAKELNASLGKIEVVTDYIRVFSSNALRSLNFLKSLRVIGGASLYNDKYALYVHGNDNLEEIWSWDDHKNFTITEKKASVLFHSNPKLCYKKIKELLERTGRVEMTADCNMNLTNGNKAACMDKTLDLYLTPLALRGTVNVSWNTVFINDDDRMLTGYYIFYKVAYEENVTYLDGRDACHE
;
A
#
# COMPACT_ATOMS: atom_id res chain seq x y z
N MET A 1 -11.53 -6.36 13.22
CA MET A 1 -12.09 -5.39 12.24
C MET A 1 -11.31 -4.08 12.37
N ILE A 2 -10.98 -3.44 11.25
CA ILE A 2 -10.30 -2.14 11.18
C ILE A 2 -11.20 -1.20 10.37
N SER A 3 -11.64 -0.11 11.00
CA SER A 3 -12.44 0.94 10.36
C SER A 3 -12.06 2.28 10.98
N ILE A 4 -11.40 3.13 10.19
CA ILE A 4 -10.81 4.38 10.68
C ILE A 4 -11.17 5.52 9.73
N THR A 5 -12.10 6.35 10.18
CA THR A 5 -12.68 7.45 9.38
C THR A 5 -11.86 8.74 9.47
N GLY A 6 -11.03 8.91 10.50
CA GLY A 6 -10.21 10.10 10.70
C GLY A 6 -9.36 10.02 11.97
N GLY A 7 -8.45 10.98 12.14
CA GLY A 7 -7.52 11.04 13.27
C GLY A 7 -6.18 11.68 12.86
N LYS A 8 -5.39 12.09 13.85
CA LYS A 8 -4.03 12.63 13.63
C LYS A 8 -2.99 11.58 14.02
N ALA A 9 -1.91 11.49 13.25
CA ALA A 9 -0.80 10.56 13.46
C ALA A 9 -1.24 9.09 13.58
N ILE A 10 -2.30 8.71 12.85
CA ILE A 10 -2.94 7.39 12.98
C ILE A 10 -1.94 6.28 12.67
N ALA A 11 -1.12 6.45 11.63
CA ALA A 11 -0.13 5.45 11.25
C ALA A 11 0.85 5.14 12.40
N LYS A 12 1.28 6.17 13.14
CA LYS A 12 2.19 6.03 14.27
C LYS A 12 1.53 5.28 15.43
N GLU A 13 0.33 5.68 15.81
CA GLU A 13 -0.41 5.07 16.92
C GLU A 13 -0.78 3.61 16.63
N LEU A 14 -1.20 3.31 15.40
CA LEU A 14 -1.49 1.94 14.97
C LEU A 14 -0.23 1.08 14.96
N ASN A 15 0.89 1.59 14.47
CA ASN A 15 2.15 0.84 14.48
C ASN A 15 2.63 0.56 15.92
N ALA A 16 2.49 1.53 16.83
CA ALA A 16 2.82 1.36 18.24
C ALA A 16 1.93 0.29 18.92
N SER A 17 0.64 0.28 18.58
CA SER A 17 -0.36 -0.58 19.23
C SER A 17 -0.44 -1.99 18.61
N LEU A 18 -0.35 -2.09 17.28
CA LEU A 18 -0.64 -3.31 16.52
C LEU A 18 0.59 -3.87 15.79
N GLY A 19 1.71 -3.13 15.75
CA GLY A 19 2.89 -3.51 14.98
C GLY A 19 3.64 -4.74 15.47
N LYS A 20 3.28 -5.29 16.64
CA LYS A 20 3.83 -6.55 17.17
C LYS A 20 2.92 -7.77 16.92
N ILE A 21 1.76 -7.59 16.29
CA ILE A 21 0.85 -8.69 16.00
C ILE A 21 1.48 -9.56 14.90
N GLU A 22 1.75 -10.83 15.23
CA GLU A 22 2.33 -11.80 14.29
C GLU A 22 1.27 -12.74 13.71
N VAL A 23 0.24 -13.06 14.49
CA VAL A 23 -0.78 -14.05 14.14
C VAL A 23 -2.15 -13.47 14.40
N VAL A 24 -3.02 -13.56 13.41
CA VAL A 24 -4.48 -13.38 13.54
C VAL A 24 -5.10 -14.75 13.36
N THR A 25 -5.81 -15.27 14.38
CA THR A 25 -6.39 -16.63 14.34
C THR A 25 -7.52 -16.77 13.33
N ASP A 26 -8.31 -15.72 13.16
CA ASP A 26 -9.50 -15.71 12.32
C ASP A 26 -9.21 -14.99 11.00
N TYR A 27 -9.83 -13.83 10.79
CA TYR A 27 -9.74 -13.03 9.56
C TYR A 27 -9.44 -11.57 9.86
N ILE A 28 -8.95 -10.86 8.84
CA ILE A 28 -8.77 -9.41 8.86
C ILE A 28 -9.80 -8.76 7.93
N ARG A 29 -10.55 -7.81 8.47
CA ARG A 29 -11.48 -6.95 7.72
C ARG A 29 -11.05 -5.50 7.85
N VAL A 30 -10.71 -4.85 6.74
CA VAL A 30 -10.42 -3.42 6.63
C VAL A 30 -11.49 -2.76 5.78
N PHE A 31 -12.28 -1.86 6.37
CA PHE A 31 -13.46 -1.30 5.72
C PHE A 31 -13.60 0.19 6.00
N SER A 32 -13.90 0.97 4.95
CA SER A 32 -14.20 2.41 5.06
C SER A 32 -13.13 3.17 5.87
N SER A 33 -11.86 2.80 5.70
CA SER A 33 -10.74 3.38 6.43
C SER A 33 -10.03 4.45 5.61
N ASN A 34 -10.74 5.54 5.33
CA ASN A 34 -10.25 6.60 4.44
C ASN A 34 -9.05 7.36 5.00
N ALA A 35 -8.78 7.26 6.30
CA ALA A 35 -7.57 7.84 6.89
C ALA A 35 -6.30 7.01 6.62
N LEU A 36 -6.43 5.74 6.22
CA LEU A 36 -5.31 4.83 6.01
C LEU A 36 -4.74 4.93 4.60
N ARG A 37 -3.42 5.06 4.53
CA ARG A 37 -2.66 4.95 3.27
C ARG A 37 -1.92 3.62 3.10
N SER A 38 -1.66 2.90 4.19
CA SER A 38 -1.01 1.59 4.17
C SER A 38 -1.44 0.69 5.33
N LEU A 39 -1.34 -0.64 5.17
CA LEU A 39 -1.46 -1.61 6.26
C LEU A 39 -0.11 -2.01 6.89
N ASN A 40 0.99 -1.31 6.55
CA ASN A 40 2.33 -1.51 7.13
C ASN A 40 2.39 -1.41 8.66
N PHE A 41 1.38 -0.81 9.31
CA PHE A 41 1.28 -0.83 10.77
C PHE A 41 1.14 -2.26 11.34
N LEU A 42 0.81 -3.26 10.52
CA LEU A 42 0.85 -4.69 10.85
C LEU A 42 2.21 -5.33 10.50
N LYS A 43 3.33 -4.61 10.63
CA LYS A 43 4.67 -5.02 10.17
C LYS A 43 5.14 -6.42 10.58
N SER A 44 4.71 -6.90 11.74
CA SER A 44 5.09 -8.23 12.25
C SER A 44 4.14 -9.35 11.79
N LEU A 45 3.04 -9.05 11.09
CA LEU A 45 2.05 -10.05 10.72
C LEU A 45 2.65 -11.09 9.77
N ARG A 46 2.51 -12.37 10.13
CA ARG A 46 2.96 -13.52 9.32
C ARG A 46 1.84 -14.49 9.01
N VAL A 47 0.81 -14.58 9.85
CA VAL A 47 -0.24 -15.60 9.69
C VAL A 47 -1.63 -15.02 9.86
N ILE A 48 -2.51 -15.32 8.91
CA ILE A 48 -3.97 -15.26 9.10
C ILE A 48 -4.49 -16.71 9.10
N GLY A 49 -5.00 -17.17 10.24
CA GLY A 49 -5.37 -18.56 10.46
C GLY A 49 -6.61 -18.98 9.70
N GLY A 50 -7.65 -18.15 9.69
CA GLY A 50 -8.93 -18.45 9.04
C GLY A 50 -9.79 -19.46 9.81
N ALA A 51 -9.64 -19.58 11.14
CA ALA A 51 -10.51 -20.44 11.96
C ALA A 51 -12.00 -20.03 11.87
N SER A 52 -12.25 -18.74 11.66
CA SER A 52 -13.50 -18.20 11.14
C SER A 52 -13.21 -17.28 9.94
N LEU A 53 -14.16 -17.15 9.02
CA LEU A 53 -14.02 -16.34 7.80
C LEU A 53 -15.10 -15.26 7.75
N TYR A 54 -14.77 -14.11 7.18
CA TYR A 54 -15.77 -13.09 6.90
C TYR A 54 -16.69 -13.55 5.77
N ASN A 55 -18.00 -13.51 6.00
CA ASN A 55 -19.03 -14.06 5.10
C ASN A 55 -18.73 -15.51 4.69
N ASP A 56 -18.20 -16.32 5.62
CA ASP A 56 -17.85 -17.72 5.43
C ASP A 56 -16.88 -17.98 4.27
N LYS A 57 -16.15 -16.94 3.83
CA LYS A 57 -15.34 -17.00 2.60
C LYS A 57 -14.00 -16.29 2.69
N TYR A 58 -13.92 -15.12 3.33
CA TYR A 58 -12.74 -14.26 3.24
C TYR A 58 -11.89 -14.27 4.51
N ALA A 59 -10.61 -14.63 4.39
CA ALA A 59 -9.62 -14.45 5.47
C ALA A 59 -9.04 -13.03 5.48
N LEU A 60 -9.02 -12.35 4.32
CA LEU A 60 -8.64 -10.96 4.20
C LEU A 60 -9.66 -10.23 3.32
N TYR A 61 -10.34 -9.24 3.89
CA TYR A 61 -11.36 -8.45 3.22
C TYR A 61 -11.01 -6.96 3.33
N VAL A 62 -10.72 -6.33 2.20
CA VAL A 62 -10.29 -4.91 2.13
C VAL A 62 -11.19 -4.16 1.15
N HIS A 63 -12.11 -3.37 1.68
CA HIS A 63 -13.14 -2.71 0.85
C HIS A 63 -13.34 -1.24 1.20
N GLY A 64 -13.38 -0.39 0.17
CA GLY A 64 -13.82 1.00 0.31
C GLY A 64 -12.85 1.87 1.08
N ASN A 65 -11.55 1.72 0.84
CA ASN A 65 -10.51 2.54 1.47
C ASN A 65 -9.94 3.49 0.41
N ASP A 66 -10.46 4.71 0.37
CA ASP A 66 -10.22 5.66 -0.74
C ASP A 66 -8.75 6.07 -0.89
N ASN A 67 -8.02 6.09 0.22
CA ASN A 67 -6.64 6.56 0.28
C ASN A 67 -5.60 5.44 0.45
N LEU A 68 -6.04 4.19 0.51
CA LEU A 68 -5.12 3.06 0.67
C LEU A 68 -4.29 2.91 -0.62
N GLU A 69 -2.97 3.00 -0.48
CA GLU A 69 -1.99 2.93 -1.58
C GLU A 69 -1.12 1.68 -1.49
N GLU A 70 -1.05 1.07 -0.31
CA GLU A 70 -0.19 -0.07 -0.03
C GLU A 70 -0.87 -1.07 0.92
N ILE A 71 -0.60 -2.35 0.68
CA ILE A 71 -0.97 -3.42 1.63
C ILE A 71 0.14 -3.44 2.68
N TRP A 72 1.31 -3.97 2.32
CA TRP A 72 2.52 -3.87 3.13
C TRP A 72 3.79 -4.06 2.30
N SER A 73 4.95 -3.75 2.89
CA SER A 73 6.27 -4.08 2.33
C SER A 73 6.55 -5.59 2.44
N TRP A 74 6.96 -6.19 1.34
CA TRP A 74 7.36 -7.60 1.32
C TRP A 74 8.70 -7.88 1.99
N ASP A 75 9.52 -6.85 2.23
CA ASP A 75 10.75 -7.03 3.01
C ASP A 75 10.44 -7.42 4.46
N ASP A 76 9.39 -6.82 5.02
CA ASP A 76 8.89 -7.17 6.35
C ASP A 76 8.03 -8.45 6.32
N HIS A 77 7.34 -8.73 5.21
CA HIS A 77 6.32 -9.79 5.14
C HIS A 77 6.73 -11.02 4.33
N LYS A 78 8.04 -11.33 4.25
CA LYS A 78 8.58 -12.43 3.43
C LYS A 78 7.90 -13.78 3.68
N ASN A 79 7.52 -14.06 4.93
CA ASN A 79 6.93 -15.32 5.36
C ASN A 79 5.41 -15.23 5.60
N PHE A 80 4.74 -14.21 5.05
CA PHE A 80 3.30 -14.06 5.22
C PHE A 80 2.52 -15.19 4.55
N THR A 81 1.53 -15.75 5.26
CA THR A 81 0.66 -16.81 4.76
C THR A 81 -0.75 -16.70 5.34
N ILE A 82 -1.69 -17.35 4.66
CA ILE A 82 -3.04 -17.59 5.15
C ILE A 82 -3.20 -19.11 5.27
N THR A 83 -3.52 -19.60 6.47
CA THR A 83 -3.50 -21.03 6.78
C THR A 83 -4.71 -21.77 6.20
N GLU A 84 -5.92 -21.22 6.33
CA GLU A 84 -7.13 -21.81 5.77
C GLU A 84 -7.07 -21.84 4.24
N LYS A 85 -6.95 -23.04 3.67
CA LYS A 85 -6.75 -23.27 2.23
C LYS A 85 -7.97 -22.91 1.39
N LYS A 86 -9.17 -22.95 1.97
CA LYS A 86 -10.42 -22.59 1.29
C LYS A 86 -10.75 -21.10 1.41
N ALA A 87 -9.99 -20.35 2.21
CA ALA A 87 -10.22 -18.94 2.39
C ALA A 87 -9.75 -18.13 1.17
N SER A 88 -10.66 -17.29 0.67
CA SER A 88 -10.41 -16.31 -0.37
C SER A 88 -9.93 -14.97 0.22
N VAL A 89 -9.51 -14.08 -0.66
CA VAL A 89 -9.09 -12.71 -0.36
C VAL A 89 -9.87 -11.77 -1.27
N LEU A 90 -10.37 -10.65 -0.72
CA LEU A 90 -11.09 -9.64 -1.50
C LEU A 90 -10.45 -8.26 -1.32
N PHE A 91 -10.24 -7.59 -2.46
CA PHE A 91 -9.98 -6.16 -2.53
C PHE A 91 -10.97 -5.51 -3.49
N HIS A 92 -11.74 -4.54 -3.02
CA HIS A 92 -12.73 -3.85 -3.85
C HIS A 92 -12.85 -2.38 -3.47
N SER A 93 -13.04 -1.49 -4.45
CA SER A 93 -13.16 -0.04 -4.21
C SER A 93 -12.00 0.55 -3.40
N ASN A 94 -10.76 0.21 -3.76
CA ASN A 94 -9.56 0.86 -3.21
C ASN A 94 -8.86 1.65 -4.34
N PRO A 95 -9.37 2.84 -4.70
CA PRO A 95 -9.03 3.51 -5.94
C PRO A 95 -7.57 3.92 -6.06
N LYS A 96 -6.84 4.08 -4.95
CA LYS A 96 -5.40 4.37 -4.94
C LYS A 96 -4.50 3.14 -4.76
N LEU A 97 -5.07 1.95 -4.51
CA LEU A 97 -4.31 0.72 -4.32
C LEU A 97 -4.13 0.00 -5.65
N CYS A 98 -2.91 -0.01 -6.18
CA CYS A 98 -2.63 -0.63 -7.47
C CYS A 98 -2.89 -2.14 -7.50
N TYR A 99 -3.64 -2.60 -8.51
CA TYR A 99 -4.00 -4.01 -8.68
C TYR A 99 -2.79 -4.96 -8.69
N LYS A 100 -1.64 -4.52 -9.22
CA LYS A 100 -0.39 -5.31 -9.19
C LYS A 100 0.03 -5.74 -7.78
N LYS A 101 -0.17 -4.89 -6.77
CA LYS A 101 0.16 -5.19 -5.36
C LYS A 101 -0.77 -6.28 -4.80
N ILE A 102 -2.05 -6.24 -5.21
CA ILE A 102 -3.04 -7.26 -4.87
C ILE A 102 -2.68 -8.58 -5.56
N LYS A 103 -2.32 -8.54 -6.84
CA LYS A 103 -1.90 -9.71 -7.60
C LYS A 103 -0.70 -10.39 -6.97
N GLU A 104 0.33 -9.64 -6.58
CA GLU A 104 1.50 -10.18 -5.88
C GLU A 104 1.12 -10.87 -4.57
N LEU A 105 0.20 -10.29 -3.78
CA LEU A 105 -0.33 -10.95 -2.58
C LEU A 105 -1.02 -12.27 -2.90
N LEU A 106 -1.86 -12.30 -3.94
CA LEU A 106 -2.56 -13.51 -4.37
C LEU A 106 -1.58 -14.59 -4.84
N GLU A 107 -0.53 -14.21 -5.58
CA GLU A 107 0.52 -15.11 -6.04
C GLU A 107 1.30 -15.70 -4.87
N ARG A 108 1.79 -14.86 -3.94
CA ARG A 108 2.56 -15.30 -2.76
C ARG A 108 1.77 -16.17 -1.81
N THR A 109 0.46 -15.93 -1.72
CA THR A 109 -0.42 -16.74 -0.88
C THR A 109 -1.03 -17.93 -1.64
N GLY A 110 -0.86 -18.06 -2.95
CA GLY A 110 -1.51 -19.13 -3.72
C GLY A 110 -3.04 -19.00 -3.80
N ARG A 111 -3.58 -17.77 -3.81
CA ARG A 111 -5.01 -17.44 -3.91
C ARG A 111 -5.45 -16.96 -5.30
N VAL A 112 -4.60 -17.02 -6.31
CA VAL A 112 -4.87 -16.47 -7.66
C VAL A 112 -6.17 -17.01 -8.27
N GLU A 113 -6.47 -18.30 -8.09
CA GLU A 113 -7.66 -18.95 -8.65
C GLU A 113 -8.93 -18.77 -7.79
N MET A 114 -8.78 -18.28 -6.56
CA MET A 114 -9.85 -18.21 -5.56
C MET A 114 -10.56 -16.85 -5.52
N THR A 115 -10.25 -15.96 -6.45
CA THR A 115 -10.92 -14.65 -6.60
C THR A 115 -12.06 -14.74 -7.61
N ALA A 116 -13.21 -15.24 -7.17
CA ALA A 116 -14.43 -15.32 -7.97
C ALA A 116 -15.10 -13.95 -8.24
N ASP A 117 -14.48 -12.83 -7.84
CA ASP A 117 -15.03 -11.49 -8.00
C ASP A 117 -14.33 -10.77 -9.15
N CYS A 118 -15.00 -10.73 -10.31
CA CYS A 118 -14.45 -10.35 -11.61
C CYS A 118 -14.00 -8.88 -11.73
N ASN A 119 -14.19 -8.06 -10.69
CA ASN A 119 -14.05 -6.60 -10.77
C ASN A 119 -12.91 -6.03 -9.92
N MET A 120 -12.03 -6.87 -9.37
CA MET A 120 -10.89 -6.42 -8.56
C MET A 120 -9.91 -5.57 -9.38
N ASN A 121 -9.67 -5.89 -10.65
CA ASN A 121 -8.82 -5.07 -11.53
C ASN A 121 -9.47 -3.73 -11.92
N LEU A 122 -10.79 -3.61 -11.91
CA LEU A 122 -11.53 -2.40 -12.31
C LEU A 122 -11.68 -1.37 -11.18
N THR A 123 -11.77 -1.84 -9.94
CA THR A 123 -12.10 -1.00 -8.77
C THR A 123 -10.90 -0.67 -7.88
N ASN A 124 -9.71 -1.20 -8.19
CA ASN A 124 -8.49 -0.95 -7.44
C ASN A 124 -7.44 -0.28 -8.33
N GLY A 125 -6.90 0.85 -7.88
CA GLY A 125 -5.86 1.60 -8.60
C GLY A 125 -6.38 2.47 -9.75
N ASN A 126 -7.70 2.61 -9.91
CA ASN A 126 -8.33 3.41 -10.97
C ASN A 126 -8.23 4.94 -10.75
N LYS A 127 -7.66 5.40 -9.62
CA LYS A 127 -7.30 6.79 -9.35
C LYS A 127 -5.84 6.94 -8.88
N ALA A 128 -4.96 6.01 -9.28
CA ALA A 128 -3.52 6.07 -9.01
C ALA A 128 -2.69 5.81 -10.27
N ALA A 129 -1.49 6.39 -10.30
CA ALA A 129 -0.49 6.07 -11.31
C ALA A 129 0.18 4.72 -10.96
N CYS A 130 -0.36 3.63 -11.48
CA CYS A 130 0.10 2.28 -11.15
C CYS A 130 1.24 1.73 -12.02
N MET A 131 1.67 2.51 -13.02
CA MET A 131 2.86 2.22 -13.80
C MET A 131 4.06 2.85 -13.13
N ASP A 132 5.06 2.04 -12.80
CA ASP A 132 6.31 2.54 -12.25
C ASP A 132 7.30 2.68 -13.41
N LYS A 133 7.88 3.87 -13.56
CA LYS A 133 9.14 4.04 -14.29
C LYS A 133 10.13 4.69 -13.34
N THR A 134 11.33 4.10 -13.26
CA THR A 134 12.42 4.68 -12.50
C THR A 134 12.92 5.93 -13.22
N LEU A 135 13.05 7.02 -12.48
CA LEU A 135 13.65 8.25 -12.95
C LEU A 135 14.99 8.42 -12.23
N ASP A 136 16.08 8.34 -12.98
CA ASP A 136 17.41 8.54 -12.44
C ASP A 136 17.65 10.04 -12.22
N LEU A 137 17.77 10.43 -10.95
CA LEU A 137 18.04 11.80 -10.54
C LEU A 137 19.53 12.03 -10.36
N TYR A 138 20.03 13.11 -10.94
CA TYR A 138 21.37 13.65 -10.72
C TYR A 138 21.28 14.86 -9.80
N LEU A 139 21.92 14.74 -8.63
CA LEU A 139 21.94 15.77 -7.58
C LEU A 139 23.30 16.46 -7.55
N THR A 140 23.30 17.78 -7.75
CA THR A 140 24.53 18.59 -7.71
C THR A 140 24.41 19.65 -6.60
N PRO A 141 25.14 19.51 -5.48
CA PRO A 141 25.22 20.55 -4.46
C PRO A 141 25.76 21.86 -5.05
N LEU A 142 25.17 22.98 -4.69
CA LEU A 142 25.62 24.30 -5.15
C LEU A 142 26.35 25.04 -4.03
N ALA A 143 27.11 26.08 -4.41
CA ALA A 143 27.92 26.87 -3.47
C ALA A 143 27.08 27.58 -2.39
N LEU A 144 25.83 27.91 -2.70
CA LEU A 144 24.92 28.50 -1.73
C LEU A 144 24.41 27.42 -0.76
N ARG A 145 24.62 27.65 0.53
CA ARG A 145 24.22 26.71 1.59
C ARG A 145 22.75 26.36 1.48
N GLY A 146 22.45 25.05 1.51
CA GLY A 146 21.09 24.53 1.47
C GLY A 146 20.46 24.48 0.07
N THR A 147 21.25 24.70 -0.99
CA THR A 147 20.76 24.57 -2.36
C THR A 147 21.37 23.38 -3.09
N VAL A 148 20.53 22.65 -3.81
CA VAL A 148 20.88 21.49 -4.62
C VAL A 148 20.19 21.64 -5.97
N ASN A 149 20.93 21.44 -7.05
CA ASN A 149 20.36 21.26 -8.36
C ASN A 149 19.89 19.81 -8.53
N VAL A 150 18.67 19.62 -9.00
CA VAL A 150 18.08 18.31 -9.28
C VAL A 150 17.80 18.23 -10.77
N SER A 151 18.39 17.25 -11.45
CA SER A 151 18.26 17.07 -12.90
C SER A 151 18.08 15.60 -13.26
N TRP A 152 17.53 15.30 -14.43
CA TRP A 152 17.30 13.94 -14.92
C TRP A 152 17.28 13.92 -16.45
N ASN A 153 17.46 12.74 -17.04
CA ASN A 153 17.28 12.55 -18.47
C ASN A 153 15.80 12.53 -18.83
N THR A 154 15.45 12.99 -20.04
CA THR A 154 14.07 12.94 -20.54
C THR A 154 13.52 11.51 -20.50
N VAL A 155 12.33 11.34 -19.89
CA VAL A 155 11.64 10.05 -19.84
C VAL A 155 10.48 10.02 -20.83
N PHE A 156 10.50 9.00 -21.68
CA PHE A 156 9.38 8.68 -22.56
C PHE A 156 8.49 7.67 -21.84
N ILE A 157 7.27 8.07 -21.47
CA ILE A 157 6.33 7.17 -20.77
C ILE A 157 5.71 6.20 -21.78
N ASN A 158 5.21 6.70 -22.91
CA ASN A 158 4.64 5.95 -24.04
C ASN A 158 5.04 6.63 -25.36
N ASP A 159 4.59 6.08 -26.50
CA ASP A 159 4.69 6.70 -27.83
C ASP A 159 3.95 8.05 -27.92
N ASP A 160 3.03 8.31 -26.98
CA ASP A 160 2.31 9.58 -26.85
C ASP A 160 2.83 10.36 -25.63
N ASP A 161 3.68 11.35 -25.90
CA ASP A 161 4.30 12.25 -24.92
C ASP A 161 3.29 13.18 -24.23
N ARG A 162 2.09 13.35 -24.79
CA ARG A 162 0.99 14.16 -24.22
C ARG A 162 0.41 13.57 -22.94
N MET A 163 0.71 12.30 -22.64
CA MET A 163 0.26 11.64 -21.41
C MET A 163 1.00 12.14 -20.16
N LEU A 164 2.17 12.78 -20.33
CA LEU A 164 2.93 13.37 -19.22
C LEU A 164 2.48 14.82 -18.96
N THR A 165 1.83 15.05 -17.83
CA THR A 165 1.35 16.40 -17.46
C THR A 165 2.36 17.23 -16.67
N GLY A 166 3.38 16.59 -16.10
CA GLY A 166 4.44 17.27 -15.35
C GLY A 166 5.19 16.34 -14.40
N TYR A 167 6.23 16.88 -13.77
CA TYR A 167 7.02 16.20 -12.75
C TYR A 167 6.71 16.81 -11.38
N TYR A 168 6.60 15.95 -10.37
CA TYR A 168 6.43 16.35 -8.98
C TYR A 168 7.63 15.85 -8.18
N ILE A 169 8.43 16.77 -7.64
CA ILE A 169 9.57 16.45 -6.79
C ILE A 169 9.14 16.62 -5.34
N PHE A 170 9.20 15.53 -4.58
CA PHE A 170 8.93 15.54 -3.14
C PHE A 170 10.23 15.37 -2.38
N TYR A 171 10.47 16.21 -1.38
CA TYR A 171 11.64 16.12 -0.50
C TYR A 171 11.23 16.31 0.96
N LYS A 172 12.01 15.73 1.87
CA LYS A 172 11.91 15.96 3.31
C LYS A 172 13.28 15.79 3.95
N VAL A 173 13.47 16.39 5.12
CA VAL A 173 14.65 16.12 5.96
C VAL A 173 14.47 14.74 6.57
N ALA A 174 15.49 13.90 6.45
CA ALA A 174 15.56 12.57 7.05
C ALA A 174 16.82 12.51 7.94
N TYR A 175 16.64 12.11 9.20
CA TYR A 175 17.74 11.88 10.15
C TYR A 175 18.13 10.40 10.25
N GLU A 176 17.30 9.53 9.67
CA GLU A 176 17.48 8.09 9.60
C GLU A 176 17.51 7.68 8.12
N GLU A 177 18.18 6.58 7.78
CA GLU A 177 18.27 6.09 6.39
C GLU A 177 17.00 5.35 5.94
N ASN A 178 16.28 4.70 6.88
CA ASN A 178 15.12 3.86 6.60
C ASN A 178 13.82 4.68 6.56
N VAL A 179 13.71 5.60 5.61
CA VAL A 179 12.57 6.52 5.51
C VAL A 179 11.74 6.21 4.28
N THR A 180 10.44 5.97 4.47
CA THR A 180 9.49 5.72 3.38
C THR A 180 8.81 7.01 2.91
N TYR A 181 8.29 6.99 1.68
CA TYR A 181 7.53 8.11 1.12
C TYR A 181 6.18 8.33 1.84
N LEU A 182 5.70 7.32 2.58
CA LEU A 182 4.45 7.36 3.33
C LEU A 182 4.64 7.94 4.75
N ASP A 183 5.86 7.93 5.30
CA ASP A 183 6.10 8.40 6.66
C ASP A 183 5.78 9.89 6.79
N GLY A 184 4.86 10.20 7.71
CA GLY A 184 4.43 11.56 8.04
C GLY A 184 3.25 12.09 7.22
N ARG A 185 2.65 11.29 6.33
CA ARG A 185 1.50 11.68 5.53
C ARG A 185 0.25 10.86 5.91
N ASP A 186 -0.60 11.40 6.79
CA ASP A 186 -1.96 10.88 6.95
C ASP A 186 -2.84 11.38 5.79
N ALA A 187 -3.89 10.64 5.44
CA ALA A 187 -4.74 10.99 4.31
C ALA A 187 -5.52 12.32 4.46
N CYS A 188 -5.60 12.87 5.68
CA CYS A 188 -6.28 14.13 5.98
C CYS A 188 -5.32 15.32 6.16
N HIS A 189 -4.04 15.15 5.85
CA HIS A 189 -3.04 16.21 5.86
C HIS A 189 -2.53 16.45 4.43
N GLU A 190 -3.40 17.05 3.61
CA GLU A 190 -3.00 17.84 2.44
C GLU A 190 -2.89 19.33 2.83
#